data_AF-E1PK80-F1
#
_entry.id   AF-E1PK80-F1
#
_cell.length_a   1.000
_cell.length_b   1.000
_cell.length_c   1.000
_cell.angle_alpha   90.00
_cell.angle_beta   90.00
_cell.angle_gamma   90.00
#
_symmetry.space_group_name_H-M   'P 1'
#
loop_
_entity.id
_entity.type
_entity.pdbx_description
1 polymer ?
#
loop_
_entity_poly.entity_id
_entity_poly.type
_entity_poly.pdbx_seq_one_letter_code
_entity_poly.pdbx_strand_id
1 'polypeptide(L)'
;MLDMSANFFAYFYRATPDAKPILFTLIHCILLLIFLAFFITGLLYCRKLSHKYTVDKQAKVIRRIDGVTNAVLLSVIIFLYTWYIYIGQFHDALPIYHCRFATIIFVILFALQRLNVYKKIRALEQWSVTVGSVGTWMAFVVPQPDNFLFPHVTNYTYVIGHLALLSIVFVYYSNGLVDQISVIG
;
A
#
# COMPACT_ATOMS: atom_id res chain seq x y z
N MET A 1 22.78 19.50 -12.11
CA MET A 1 21.74 18.71 -12.80
C MET A 1 22.33 17.32 -12.95
N LEU A 2 21.87 16.33 -12.17
CA LEU A 2 22.38 14.95 -12.28
C LEU A 2 21.72 14.31 -13.51
N ASP A 3 22.52 13.96 -14.52
CA ASP A 3 22.03 13.25 -15.70
C ASP A 3 21.43 11.90 -15.31
N MET A 4 20.20 11.64 -15.76
CA MET A 4 19.45 10.39 -15.52
C MET A 4 20.22 9.14 -15.99
N SER A 5 21.18 9.31 -16.90
CA SER A 5 21.95 8.25 -17.55
C SER A 5 23.22 7.80 -16.82
N ALA A 6 23.74 8.58 -15.86
CA ALA A 6 25.05 8.28 -15.26
C ALA A 6 24.99 7.27 -14.11
N ASN A 7 23.92 7.28 -13.29
CA ASN A 7 23.67 6.31 -12.21
C ASN A 7 22.21 6.38 -11.72
N PHE A 8 21.33 5.49 -12.20
CA PHE A 8 19.91 5.45 -11.79
C PHE A 8 19.72 5.40 -10.27
N PHE A 9 20.53 4.59 -9.57
CA PHE A 9 20.46 4.48 -8.11
C PHE A 9 20.74 5.81 -7.41
N ALA A 10 21.74 6.57 -7.88
CA ALA A 10 22.07 7.88 -7.33
C ALA A 10 20.95 8.90 -7.59
N TYR A 11 20.30 8.81 -8.76
CA TYR A 11 19.11 9.62 -9.05
C TYR A 11 17.94 9.20 -8.14
N PHE A 12 17.65 7.92 -8.00
CA PHE A 12 16.51 7.40 -7.22
C PHE A 12 16.61 7.68 -5.71
N TYR A 13 17.83 7.70 -5.14
CA TYR A 13 18.12 7.93 -3.71
C TYR A 13 18.67 9.34 -3.39
N ARG A 14 18.55 10.30 -4.30
CA ARG A 14 19.11 11.64 -4.11
C ARG A 14 18.58 12.34 -2.85
N ALA A 15 19.41 13.21 -2.28
CA ALA A 15 19.08 13.95 -1.06
C ALA A 15 18.64 15.40 -1.30
N THR A 16 19.00 15.97 -2.45
CA THR A 16 18.68 17.35 -2.79
C THR A 16 17.29 17.43 -3.42
N PRO A 17 16.36 18.26 -2.89
CA PRO A 17 15.04 18.44 -3.49
C PRO A 17 15.13 19.19 -4.82
N ASP A 18 14.31 18.79 -5.81
CA ASP A 18 14.42 19.26 -7.21
C ASP A 18 13.50 20.46 -7.55
N ALA A 19 12.88 21.08 -6.55
CA ALA A 19 11.73 22.00 -6.64
C ALA A 19 10.36 21.29 -6.55
N LYS A 20 9.34 22.07 -6.14
CA LYS A 20 7.99 21.55 -5.87
C LYS A 20 7.42 20.87 -7.13
N PRO A 21 6.96 19.60 -7.04
CA PRO A 21 6.20 19.01 -8.13
C PRO A 21 4.97 19.86 -8.40
N ILE A 22 4.65 20.06 -9.68
CA ILE A 22 3.50 20.86 -10.11
C ILE A 22 2.23 20.14 -9.68
N LEU A 23 1.77 20.48 -8.47
CA LEU A 23 0.54 20.00 -7.85
C LEU A 23 -0.64 20.47 -8.71
N PHE A 24 -1.59 19.58 -9.02
CA PHE A 24 -2.79 19.86 -9.83
C PHE A 24 -2.58 20.13 -11.33
N THR A 25 -1.78 19.30 -12.00
CA THR A 25 -1.77 19.25 -13.49
C THR A 25 -2.78 18.22 -14.02
N LEU A 26 -3.15 18.27 -15.30
CA LEU A 26 -3.95 17.25 -16.02
C LEU A 26 -3.54 15.80 -15.69
N ILE A 27 -2.25 15.57 -15.43
CA ILE A 27 -1.66 14.29 -15.00
C ILE A 27 -2.31 13.77 -13.71
N HIS A 28 -2.61 14.64 -12.74
CA HIS A 28 -3.26 14.25 -11.50
C HIS A 28 -4.68 13.72 -11.73
N CYS A 29 -5.45 14.39 -12.60
CA CYS A 29 -6.79 13.91 -12.99
C CYS A 29 -6.72 12.54 -13.67
N ILE A 30 -5.73 12.33 -14.55
CA ILE A 30 -5.51 11.02 -15.19
C ILE A 30 -5.17 9.95 -14.14
N LEU A 31 -4.27 10.24 -13.20
CA LEU A 31 -3.91 9.31 -12.12
C LEU A 31 -5.12 8.97 -11.21
N LEU A 32 -5.98 9.96 -10.92
CA LEU A 32 -7.22 9.76 -10.17
C LEU A 32 -8.20 8.84 -10.90
N LEU A 33 -8.35 9.00 -12.22
CA LEU A 33 -9.20 8.12 -13.03
C LEU A 33 -8.65 6.68 -13.06
N ILE A 34 -7.34 6.51 -13.20
CA ILE A 34 -6.68 5.20 -13.14
C ILE A 34 -6.89 4.57 -11.76
N PHE A 35 -6.72 5.34 -10.68
CA PHE A 35 -6.96 4.89 -9.31
C PHE A 35 -8.41 4.45 -9.10
N LEU A 36 -9.38 5.24 -9.57
CA LEU A 36 -10.81 4.90 -9.47
C LEU A 36 -11.13 3.63 -10.26
N ALA A 37 -10.60 3.47 -11.47
CA ALA A 37 -10.77 2.27 -12.27
C ALA A 37 -10.19 1.03 -11.55
N PHE A 38 -9.01 1.16 -10.94
CA PHE A 38 -8.40 0.11 -10.13
C PHE A 38 -9.27 -0.25 -8.91
N PHE A 39 -9.78 0.75 -8.19
CA PHE A 39 -10.65 0.56 -7.03
C PHE A 39 -11.94 -0.19 -7.40
N ILE A 40 -12.64 0.25 -8.45
CA ILE A 40 -13.88 -0.39 -8.94
C ILE A 40 -13.59 -1.82 -9.38
N THR A 41 -12.51 -2.02 -10.15
CA THR A 41 -12.12 -3.36 -10.62
C THR A 41 -11.79 -4.29 -9.45
N GLY A 42 -11.12 -3.79 -8.41
CA GLY A 42 -10.84 -4.52 -7.18
C GLY A 42 -12.12 -4.98 -6.47
N LEU A 43 -13.11 -4.08 -6.30
CA LEU A 43 -14.40 -4.43 -5.72
C LEU A 43 -15.15 -5.50 -6.53
N LEU A 44 -15.21 -5.34 -7.86
CA LEU A 44 -15.84 -6.32 -8.74
C LEU A 44 -15.11 -7.67 -8.69
N TYR A 45 -13.78 -7.65 -8.61
CA TYR A 45 -12.97 -8.85 -8.44
C TYR A 45 -13.29 -9.57 -7.13
N CYS A 46 -13.36 -8.85 -6.00
CA CYS A 46 -13.74 -9.42 -4.70
C CYS A 46 -15.12 -10.09 -4.74
N ARG A 47 -16.12 -9.42 -5.33
CA ARG A 47 -17.48 -9.98 -5.48
C ARG A 47 -17.49 -11.22 -6.38
N LYS A 48 -16.79 -11.16 -7.51
CA LYS A 48 -16.66 -12.29 -8.45
C LYS A 48 -15.94 -13.47 -7.80
N LEU A 49 -14.92 -13.20 -6.98
CA LEU A 49 -14.20 -14.22 -6.24
C LEU A 49 -15.14 -14.97 -5.28
N SER A 50 -15.98 -14.23 -4.57
CA SER A 50 -16.97 -14.76 -3.62
C SER A 50 -18.05 -15.62 -4.27
N HIS A 51 -18.54 -15.27 -5.47
CA HIS A 51 -19.63 -16.02 -6.12
C HIS A 51 -19.13 -17.19 -6.98
N LYS A 52 -17.91 -17.12 -7.52
CA LYS A 52 -17.44 -18.08 -8.55
C LYS A 52 -16.65 -19.25 -7.96
N TYR A 53 -15.98 -19.07 -6.84
CA TYR A 53 -15.04 -20.06 -6.31
C TYR A 53 -15.60 -20.77 -5.07
N THR A 54 -15.25 -22.04 -4.91
CA THR A 54 -15.44 -22.75 -3.64
C THR A 54 -14.58 -22.14 -2.55
N VAL A 55 -15.00 -22.29 -1.29
CA VAL A 55 -14.32 -21.72 -0.11
C VAL A 55 -12.82 -22.06 -0.10
N ASP A 56 -12.45 -23.31 -0.37
CA ASP A 56 -11.05 -23.75 -0.39
C ASP A 56 -10.22 -23.06 -1.47
N LYS A 57 -10.79 -22.92 -2.68
CA LYS A 57 -10.12 -22.31 -3.82
C LYS A 57 -10.00 -20.80 -3.61
N GLN A 58 -11.02 -20.18 -3.05
CA GLN A 58 -11.02 -18.78 -2.66
C GLN A 58 -9.92 -18.50 -1.62
N ALA A 59 -9.85 -19.28 -0.54
CA ALA A 59 -8.82 -19.14 0.49
C ALA A 59 -7.40 -19.28 -0.08
N LYS A 60 -7.18 -20.19 -1.04
CA LYS A 60 -5.89 -20.33 -1.71
C LYS A 60 -5.50 -19.10 -2.54
N VAL A 61 -6.46 -18.51 -3.26
CA VAL A 61 -6.23 -17.28 -4.04
C VAL A 61 -5.95 -16.11 -3.11
N ILE A 62 -6.75 -15.93 -2.06
CA ILE A 62 -6.57 -14.85 -1.10
C ILE A 62 -5.20 -14.94 -0.42
N ARG A 63 -4.80 -16.12 0.08
CA ARG A 63 -3.47 -16.33 0.69
C ARG A 63 -2.30 -16.00 -0.25
N ARG A 64 -2.46 -16.20 -1.56
CA ARG A 64 -1.42 -15.84 -2.55
C ARG A 64 -1.33 -14.32 -2.72
N ILE A 65 -2.47 -13.65 -2.91
CA ILE A 65 -2.52 -12.20 -3.08
C ILE A 65 -2.01 -11.52 -1.81
N ASP A 66 -2.45 -12.00 -0.65
CA ASP A 66 -2.00 -11.55 0.68
C ASP A 66 -0.48 -11.63 0.82
N GLY A 67 0.13 -12.77 0.49
CA GLY A 67 1.58 -12.94 0.57
C GLY A 67 2.36 -12.02 -0.39
N VAL A 68 1.92 -11.90 -1.65
CA VAL A 68 2.56 -11.00 -2.62
C VAL A 68 2.43 -9.54 -2.19
N THR A 69 1.25 -9.15 -1.72
CA THR A 69 0.98 -7.76 -1.31
C THR A 69 1.80 -7.40 -0.08
N ASN A 70 1.87 -8.27 0.93
CA ASN A 70 2.72 -8.03 2.11
C ASN A 70 4.21 -7.98 1.77
N ALA A 71 4.68 -8.76 0.78
CA ALA A 71 6.06 -8.65 0.30
C ALA A 71 6.33 -7.27 -0.35
N VAL A 72 5.39 -6.76 -1.14
CA VAL A 72 5.48 -5.40 -1.71
C VAL A 72 5.46 -4.34 -0.60
N LEU A 73 4.54 -4.42 0.37
CA LEU A 73 4.48 -3.50 1.51
C LEU A 73 5.78 -3.50 2.32
N LEU A 74 6.37 -4.67 2.56
CA LEU A 74 7.67 -4.78 3.22
C LEU A 74 8.79 -4.11 2.40
N SER A 75 8.81 -4.30 1.07
CA SER A 75 9.80 -3.64 0.21
C SER A 75 9.67 -2.11 0.23
N VAL A 76 8.44 -1.61 0.28
CA VAL A 76 8.13 -0.18 0.39
C VAL A 76 8.65 0.40 1.69
N ILE A 77 8.43 -0.30 2.81
CA ILE A 77 8.99 0.06 4.12
C ILE A 77 10.52 0.09 4.02
N ILE A 78 11.15 -0.99 3.55
CA ILE A 78 12.62 -1.08 3.49
C ILE A 78 13.20 0.09 2.70
N PHE A 79 12.74 0.33 1.47
CA PHE A 79 13.30 1.39 0.62
C PHE A 79 13.13 2.79 1.23
N LEU A 80 11.97 3.06 1.82
CA LEU A 80 11.69 4.36 2.40
C LEU A 80 12.53 4.62 3.66
N TYR A 81 12.60 3.64 4.56
CA TYR A 81 13.37 3.77 5.80
C TYR A 81 14.87 3.75 5.56
N THR A 82 15.38 3.02 4.56
CA THR A 82 16.80 3.11 4.17
C THR A 82 17.17 4.50 3.68
N TRP A 83 16.28 5.18 2.97
CA TRP A 83 16.52 6.56 2.53
C TRP A 83 16.51 7.55 3.70
N TYR A 84 15.58 7.40 4.65
CA TYR A 84 15.58 8.24 5.87
C TYR A 84 16.86 8.08 6.70
N ILE A 85 17.36 6.83 6.84
CA ILE A 85 18.63 6.56 7.53
C ILE A 85 19.80 7.21 6.76
N TYR A 86 19.79 7.13 5.44
CA TYR A 86 20.86 7.68 4.59
C TYR A 86 20.99 9.20 4.69
N ILE A 87 19.86 9.93 4.75
CA ILE A 87 19.85 11.40 4.86
C ILE A 87 19.95 11.90 6.31
N GLY A 88 19.72 11.03 7.30
CA GLY A 88 19.75 11.39 8.72
C GLY A 88 18.58 12.28 9.16
N GLN A 89 17.55 12.44 8.32
CA GLN A 89 16.36 13.24 8.62
C GLN A 89 15.25 12.37 9.23
N PHE A 90 15.34 12.12 10.53
CA PHE A 90 14.32 11.38 11.28
C PHE A 90 13.12 12.25 11.69
N HIS A 91 13.24 13.57 11.61
CA HIS A 91 12.19 14.52 11.99
C HIS A 91 10.99 14.49 11.01
N ASP A 92 11.24 14.32 9.70
CA ASP A 92 10.19 14.13 8.69
C ASP A 92 9.87 12.65 8.43
N ALA A 93 10.64 11.73 9.03
CA ALA A 93 10.40 10.29 9.00
C ALA A 93 9.20 9.86 9.85
N LEU A 94 8.29 10.80 10.17
CA LEU A 94 7.30 10.63 11.21
C LEU A 94 6.52 9.32 10.97
N PRO A 95 6.65 8.34 11.86
CA PRO A 95 6.01 7.03 11.75
C PRO A 95 4.47 7.10 11.97
N ILE A 96 3.90 8.31 12.06
CA ILE A 96 2.50 8.56 12.45
C ILE A 96 1.62 8.98 11.27
N TYR A 97 2.12 8.96 10.03
CA TYR A 97 1.20 8.92 8.89
C TYR A 97 0.39 7.62 8.98
N HIS A 98 -0.91 7.76 9.17
CA HIS A 98 -1.81 6.66 9.46
C HIS A 98 -1.69 5.50 8.44
N CYS A 99 -1.43 5.82 7.16
CA CYS A 99 -1.16 4.82 6.12
C CYS A 99 0.09 3.96 6.37
N ARG A 100 1.20 4.58 6.82
CA ARG A 100 2.47 3.86 7.08
C ARG A 100 2.35 2.94 8.28
N PHE A 101 1.63 3.39 9.32
CA PHE A 101 1.35 2.54 10.48
C PHE A 101 0.43 1.37 10.11
N ALA A 102 -0.57 1.59 9.27
CA ALA A 102 -1.41 0.51 8.73
C ALA A 102 -0.58 -0.50 7.92
N THR A 103 0.33 -0.05 7.05
CA THR A 103 1.28 -0.92 6.32
C THR A 103 2.10 -1.79 7.28
N ILE A 104 2.70 -1.21 8.31
CA ILE A 104 3.50 -1.95 9.30
C ILE A 104 2.64 -3.00 10.02
N ILE A 105 1.43 -2.62 10.44
CA ILE A 105 0.52 -3.58 11.08
C ILE A 105 0.18 -4.72 10.13
N PHE A 106 -0.15 -4.47 8.86
CA PHE A 106 -0.45 -5.55 7.92
C PHE A 106 0.70 -6.54 7.76
N VAL A 107 1.93 -6.05 7.63
CA VAL A 107 3.13 -6.89 7.56
C VAL A 107 3.32 -7.72 8.83
N ILE A 108 3.08 -7.13 10.01
CA ILE A 108 3.14 -7.83 11.30
C ILE A 108 2.05 -8.89 11.39
N LEU A 109 0.80 -8.56 11.04
CA LEU A 109 -0.32 -9.51 11.06
C LEU A 109 -0.03 -10.70 10.15
N PHE A 110 0.51 -10.46 8.95
CA PHE A 110 0.94 -11.51 8.04
C PHE A 110 2.04 -12.41 8.63
N ALA A 111 3.07 -11.82 9.25
CA ALA A 111 4.14 -12.57 9.90
C ALA A 111 3.61 -13.45 11.05
N LEU A 112 2.73 -12.89 11.89
CA LEU A 112 2.11 -13.63 13.01
C LEU A 112 1.23 -14.79 12.51
N GLN A 113 0.51 -14.60 11.40
CA GLN A 113 -0.28 -15.67 10.77
C GLN A 113 0.61 -16.81 10.28
N ARG A 114 1.80 -16.51 9.73
CA ARG A 114 2.76 -17.52 9.26
C ARG A 114 3.44 -18.28 10.38
N LEU A 115 3.69 -17.62 11.51
CA LEU A 115 4.29 -18.25 12.69
C LEU A 115 3.27 -19.04 13.54
N ASN A 116 1.99 -19.04 13.14
CA ASN A 116 0.89 -19.69 13.87
C ASN A 116 0.71 -19.16 15.32
N VAL A 117 1.25 -17.97 15.61
CA VAL A 117 1.10 -17.25 16.89
C VAL A 117 -0.01 -16.18 16.80
N TYR A 118 -0.75 -16.19 15.70
CA TYR A 118 -1.79 -15.21 15.44
C TYR A 118 -3.00 -15.45 16.35
N LYS A 119 -3.15 -14.58 17.35
CA LYS A 119 -4.44 -14.31 17.97
C LYS A 119 -5.16 -13.31 17.08
N LYS A 120 -6.39 -13.60 16.65
CA LYS A 120 -7.18 -12.69 15.80
C LYS A 120 -7.46 -11.38 16.54
N ILE A 121 -6.58 -10.39 16.44
CA ILE A 121 -6.77 -9.06 17.01
C ILE A 121 -7.67 -8.26 16.06
N ARG A 122 -8.96 -8.59 16.06
CA ARG A 122 -9.97 -7.99 15.16
C ARG A 122 -9.95 -6.45 15.20
N ALA A 123 -9.70 -5.87 16.37
CA ALA A 123 -9.66 -4.41 16.52
C ALA A 123 -8.52 -3.76 15.71
N LEU A 124 -7.30 -4.32 15.77
CA LEU A 124 -6.16 -3.82 14.99
C LEU A 124 -6.37 -4.03 13.49
N GLU A 125 -6.91 -5.19 13.12
CA GLU A 125 -7.24 -5.49 11.72
C GLU A 125 -8.27 -4.51 11.16
N GLN A 126 -9.39 -4.29 11.86
CA GLN A 126 -10.43 -3.35 11.44
C GLN A 126 -9.92 -1.91 11.40
N TRP A 127 -9.12 -1.51 12.39
CA TRP A 127 -8.48 -0.21 12.40
C TRP A 127 -7.56 -0.04 11.18
N SER A 128 -6.68 -1.01 10.89
CA SER A 128 -5.77 -0.95 9.74
C SER A 128 -6.49 -0.97 8.40
N VAL A 129 -7.60 -1.70 8.28
CA VAL A 129 -8.44 -1.70 7.08
C VAL A 129 -9.12 -0.34 6.88
N THR A 130 -9.66 0.24 7.95
CA THR A 130 -10.33 1.55 7.90
C THR A 130 -9.33 2.66 7.57
N VAL A 131 -8.22 2.68 8.28
CA VAL A 131 -7.16 3.67 8.07
C VAL A 131 -6.48 3.50 6.73
N GLY A 132 -6.18 2.26 6.32
CA GLY A 132 -5.56 1.98 5.03
C GLY A 132 -6.44 2.36 3.85
N SER A 133 -7.76 2.16 3.95
CA SER A 133 -8.71 2.58 2.92
C SER A 133 -8.85 4.10 2.85
N VAL A 134 -9.21 4.75 3.96
CA VAL A 134 -9.38 6.21 4.01
C VAL A 134 -8.09 6.94 3.66
N GLY A 135 -6.96 6.49 4.22
CA GLY A 135 -5.66 7.07 3.97
C GLY A 135 -5.22 6.97 2.51
N THR A 136 -5.52 5.86 1.84
CA THR A 136 -5.26 5.72 0.40
C THR A 136 -6.12 6.67 -0.42
N TRP A 137 -7.41 6.80 -0.12
CA TRP A 137 -8.27 7.78 -0.79
C TRP A 137 -7.77 9.21 -0.60
N MET A 138 -7.43 9.59 0.64
CA MET A 138 -6.92 10.93 0.94
C MET A 138 -5.60 11.22 0.22
N ALA A 139 -4.70 10.24 0.12
CA ALA A 139 -3.45 10.39 -0.61
C ALA A 139 -3.70 10.68 -2.11
N PHE A 140 -4.64 9.99 -2.74
CA PHE A 140 -4.91 10.23 -4.16
C PHE A 140 -5.79 11.45 -4.42
N VAL A 141 -6.68 11.85 -3.52
CA VAL A 141 -7.53 13.05 -3.69
C VAL A 141 -6.77 14.34 -3.39
N VAL A 142 -5.94 14.34 -2.35
CA VAL A 142 -5.12 15.49 -1.94
C VAL A 142 -3.67 15.03 -1.93
N PRO A 143 -3.02 14.95 -3.11
CA PRO A 143 -1.65 14.47 -3.19
C PRO A 143 -0.73 15.42 -2.44
N GLN A 144 0.11 14.87 -1.56
CA GLN A 144 1.18 15.60 -0.89
C GLN A 144 2.50 14.84 -1.07
N PRO A 145 3.00 14.70 -2.32
CA PRO A 145 4.29 14.09 -2.58
C PRO A 145 5.43 14.99 -2.06
N ASP A 146 6.55 14.37 -1.73
CA ASP A 146 7.76 15.11 -1.37
C ASP A 146 8.32 15.87 -2.59
N ASN A 147 9.14 16.89 -2.33
CA ASN A 147 9.70 17.81 -3.32
C ASN A 147 10.82 17.19 -4.19
N PHE A 148 10.57 16.01 -4.74
CA PHE A 148 11.45 15.29 -5.64
C PHE A 148 10.72 14.99 -6.95
N LEU A 149 11.40 15.03 -8.08
CA LEU A 149 10.84 14.57 -9.34
C LEU A 149 10.70 13.03 -9.37
N PHE A 150 9.74 12.48 -10.12
CA PHE A 150 9.69 11.04 -10.33
C PHE A 150 10.80 10.60 -11.31
N PRO A 151 11.46 9.43 -11.15
CA PRO A 151 11.34 8.45 -10.06
C PRO A 151 12.27 8.78 -8.89
N HIS A 152 11.70 9.17 -7.75
CA HIS A 152 12.40 9.25 -6.47
C HIS A 152 11.82 8.24 -5.51
N VAL A 153 12.63 7.71 -4.59
CA VAL A 153 12.20 6.68 -3.64
C VAL A 153 10.96 7.08 -2.85
N THR A 154 10.85 8.33 -2.40
CA THR A 154 9.68 8.79 -1.63
C THR A 154 8.40 8.83 -2.47
N ASN A 155 8.46 9.29 -3.72
CA ASN A 155 7.30 9.34 -4.62
C ASN A 155 6.95 7.96 -5.20
N TYR A 156 7.94 7.11 -5.42
CA TYR A 156 7.73 5.72 -5.80
C TYR A 156 7.03 4.94 -4.68
N THR A 157 7.56 5.02 -3.46
CA THR A 157 6.97 4.37 -2.27
C THR A 157 5.61 4.97 -1.92
N TYR A 158 5.38 6.25 -2.21
CA TYR A 158 4.06 6.88 -2.11
C TYR A 158 3.04 6.20 -3.03
N VAL A 159 3.28 6.12 -4.34
CA VAL A 159 2.31 5.54 -5.27
C VAL A 159 2.14 4.03 -5.05
N ILE A 160 3.26 3.29 -5.05
CA ILE A 160 3.23 1.82 -4.94
C ILE A 160 2.74 1.39 -3.56
N GLY A 161 3.16 2.09 -2.50
CA GLY A 161 2.73 1.81 -1.13
C GLY A 161 1.22 1.95 -0.95
N HIS A 162 0.61 3.02 -1.45
CA HIS A 162 -0.84 3.21 -1.34
C HIS A 162 -1.63 2.23 -2.21
N LEU A 163 -1.17 1.91 -3.43
CA LEU A 163 -1.81 0.89 -4.26
C LEU A 163 -1.74 -0.51 -3.62
N ALA A 164 -0.59 -0.87 -3.04
CA ALA A 164 -0.44 -2.11 -2.27
C ALA A 164 -1.31 -2.09 -1.00
N LEU A 165 -1.44 -0.94 -0.33
CA LEU A 165 -2.27 -0.77 0.86
C LEU A 165 -3.77 -0.95 0.54
N LEU A 166 -4.22 -0.44 -0.60
CA LEU A 166 -5.57 -0.70 -1.07
C LEU A 166 -5.78 -2.17 -1.46
N SER A 167 -4.78 -2.80 -2.07
CA SER A 167 -4.83 -4.22 -2.44
C SER A 167 -4.96 -5.13 -1.20
N ILE A 168 -4.24 -4.83 -0.12
CA ILE A 168 -4.35 -5.58 1.13
C ILE A 168 -5.70 -5.33 1.81
N VAL A 169 -6.25 -4.13 1.75
CA VAL A 169 -7.61 -3.84 2.22
C VAL A 169 -8.63 -4.74 1.51
N PHE A 170 -8.53 -4.91 0.20
CA PHE A 170 -9.41 -5.82 -0.56
C PHE A 170 -9.26 -7.28 -0.16
N VAL A 171 -8.04 -7.72 0.17
CA VAL A 171 -7.77 -9.07 0.70
C VAL A 171 -8.52 -9.30 2.02
N TYR A 172 -8.39 -8.37 2.97
CA TYR A 172 -9.05 -8.49 4.27
C TYR A 172 -10.58 -8.38 4.15
N TYR A 173 -11.08 -7.52 3.26
CA TYR A 173 -12.50 -7.46 2.93
C TYR A 173 -13.01 -8.80 2.36
N SER A 174 -12.23 -9.42 1.45
CA SER A 174 -12.58 -10.71 0.85
C SER A 174 -12.57 -11.86 1.87
N ASN A 175 -11.61 -11.87 2.80
CA ASN A 175 -11.57 -12.83 3.91
C ASN A 175 -12.79 -12.69 4.82
N GLY A 176 -13.20 -11.45 5.13
CA GLY A 176 -14.42 -11.19 5.88
C GLY A 176 -15.67 -11.77 5.21
N LEU A 177 -15.78 -11.68 3.87
CA LEU A 177 -16.88 -12.30 3.11
C LEU A 177 -16.85 -13.83 3.18
N VAL A 178 -15.66 -14.46 3.14
CA VAL A 178 -15.50 -15.92 3.29
C VAL A 178 -15.98 -16.39 4.65
N ASP A 179 -15.52 -15.72 5.71
CA ASP A 179 -15.89 -16.07 7.09
C ASP A 179 -17.42 -16.05 7.27
N GLN A 180 -18.13 -15.09 6.67
CA GLN A 180 -19.59 -15.01 6.74
C GLN A 180 -20.29 -16.16 6.00
N ILE A 181 -19.83 -16.52 4.79
CA ILE A 181 -20.41 -17.61 4.00
C ILE A 181 -20.24 -18.97 4.72
N SER A 182 -19.07 -19.19 5.33
CA SER A 182 -18.78 -20.44 6.07
C SER A 182 -19.60 -20.65 7.35
N VAL A 183 -20.25 -19.60 7.86
CA VAL A 183 -21.12 -19.69 9.04
C VAL A 183 -22.57 -20.01 8.64
N ILE A 184 -22.94 -19.77 7.38
CA ILE A 184 -24.31 -19.92 6.87
C ILE A 184 -24.52 -21.25 6.13
N GLY A 185 -23.46 -21.88 5.62
CA GLY A 185 -23.49 -23.20 4.95
C GLY A 185 -23.07 -24.34 5.86
#